data_AF-A0A8V1A0R0-F1
#
_entry.id   AF-A0A8V1A0R0-F1
#
_cell.length_a   1.000
_cell.length_b   1.000
_cell.length_c   1.000
_cell.angle_alpha   90.00
_cell.angle_beta   90.00
_cell.angle_gamma   90.00
#
_symmetry.space_group_name_H-M   'P 1'
#
loop_
_entity.id
_entity.type
_entity.pdbx_description
1 polymer ?
#
loop_
_entity_poly.entity_id
_entity_poly.type
_entity_poly.pdbx_seq_one_letter_code
_entity_poly.pdbx_strand_id
1 'polypeptide(L)'
;MRLRVAAGSPAALKVVAAAHCAGAPVQLCWAEPGGEPPPSPLCPPWAPALQLESGAVLFSPNAICQYFFLRRGEQPTDLTTQWLEWEATELQVRSWVVPLFLCTPWHPGELQG
;
A
#
# COMPACT_ATOMS: atom_id res chain seq x y z
N MET A 1 -15.43 -9.27 4.56
CA MET A 1 -14.32 -9.00 3.62
C MET A 1 -13.02 -9.66 4.13
N ARG A 2 -12.04 -9.96 3.27
CA ARG A 2 -10.73 -10.51 3.66
C ARG A 2 -9.60 -9.55 3.31
N LEU A 3 -8.80 -9.14 4.30
CA LEU A 3 -7.68 -8.22 4.14
C LEU A 3 -6.37 -8.97 4.29
N ARG A 4 -5.62 -9.14 3.19
CA ARG A 4 -4.29 -9.73 3.17
C ARG A 4 -3.23 -8.67 3.41
N VAL A 5 -2.30 -8.89 4.32
CA VAL A 5 -1.22 -7.95 4.69
C VAL A 5 0.12 -8.67 4.87
N ALA A 6 1.24 -7.98 4.64
CA ALA A 6 2.58 -8.51 4.87
C ALA A 6 3.18 -7.86 6.12
N ALA A 7 3.87 -8.66 6.94
CA ALA A 7 4.60 -8.15 8.09
C ALA A 7 5.68 -7.14 7.66
N GLY A 8 5.88 -6.08 8.46
CA GLY A 8 6.90 -5.05 8.19
C GLY A 8 6.57 -4.08 7.05
N SER A 9 5.42 -4.20 6.37
CA SER A 9 5.02 -3.27 5.31
C SER A 9 4.36 -1.99 5.87
N PRO A 10 4.87 -0.78 5.55
CA PRO A 10 4.21 0.47 5.91
C PRO A 10 2.81 0.59 5.31
N ALA A 11 2.60 0.03 4.12
CA ALA A 11 1.29 -0.01 3.48
C ALA A 11 0.30 -0.91 4.24
N ALA A 12 0.78 -1.99 4.88
CA ALA A 12 -0.05 -2.82 5.75
C ALA A 12 -0.54 -2.05 6.99
N LEU A 13 0.34 -1.24 7.60
CA LEU A 13 -0.01 -0.43 8.77
C LEU A 13 -1.21 0.47 8.48
N LYS A 14 -1.19 1.23 7.37
CA LYS A 14 -2.25 2.19 7.08
C LYS A 14 -3.60 1.52 6.78
N VAL A 15 -3.63 0.40 6.05
CA VAL A 15 -4.90 -0.28 5.74
C VAL A 15 -5.50 -0.98 6.96
N VAL A 16 -4.68 -1.50 7.88
CA VAL A 16 -5.15 -2.10 9.14
C VAL A 16 -5.70 -1.01 10.06
N ALA A 17 -5.00 0.13 10.16
CA ALA A 17 -5.47 1.28 10.92
C ALA A 17 -6.80 1.82 10.36
N ALA A 18 -6.91 1.98 9.03
CA ALA A 18 -8.14 2.42 8.38
C ALA A 18 -9.31 1.46 8.64
N ALA A 19 -9.09 0.15 8.54
CA ALA A 19 -10.12 -0.85 8.85
C ALA A 19 -10.61 -0.73 10.31
N HIS A 20 -9.68 -0.56 11.25
CA HIS A 20 -10.00 -0.38 12.67
C HIS A 20 -10.76 0.92 12.92
N CYS A 21 -10.27 2.06 12.42
CA CYS A 21 -10.91 3.38 12.58
C CYS A 21 -12.30 3.44 11.94
N ALA A 22 -12.50 2.74 10.82
CA ALA A 22 -13.80 2.66 10.15
C ALA A 22 -14.76 1.65 10.81
N GLY A 23 -14.31 0.86 11.79
CA GLY A 23 -15.09 -0.23 12.36
C GLY A 23 -15.45 -1.32 11.33
N ALA A 24 -14.62 -1.49 10.28
CA ALA A 24 -14.92 -2.37 9.17
C ALA A 24 -14.75 -3.85 9.56
N PRO A 25 -15.76 -4.71 9.33
CA PRO A 25 -15.63 -6.15 9.60
C PRO A 25 -14.75 -6.81 8.54
N VAL A 26 -13.46 -6.97 8.86
CA VAL A 26 -12.45 -7.61 8.00
C VAL A 26 -11.82 -8.79 8.71
N GLN A 27 -11.67 -9.90 7.99
CA GLN A 27 -10.81 -10.99 8.41
C GLN A 27 -9.38 -10.68 7.96
N LEU A 28 -8.45 -10.57 8.90
CA LEU A 28 -7.04 -10.32 8.63
C LEU A 28 -6.32 -11.62 8.26
N CYS A 29 -5.62 -11.62 7.12
CA CYS A 29 -4.81 -12.74 6.65
C CYS A 29 -3.36 -12.27 6.47
N TRP A 30 -2.41 -12.87 7.19
CA TRP A 30 -1.00 -12.56 7.00
C TRP A 30 -0.45 -13.29 5.77
N ALA A 31 0.28 -12.58 4.93
CA ALA A 31 0.99 -13.13 3.81
C ALA A 31 2.28 -13.80 4.31
N GLU A 32 2.44 -15.09 4.04
CA GLU A 32 3.68 -15.81 4.34
C GLU A 32 4.85 -15.28 3.51
N PRO A 33 6.02 -15.05 4.12
CA PRO A 33 7.25 -14.73 3.39
C PRO A 33 7.59 -15.88 2.41
N GLY A 34 7.67 -15.59 1.12
CA GLY A 34 8.03 -16.59 0.10
C GLY A 34 6.89 -17.47 -0.43
N GLY A 35 5.62 -17.12 -0.14
CA GLY A 35 4.47 -17.79 -0.74
C GLY A 35 4.42 -17.66 -2.27
N GLU A 36 3.82 -18.65 -2.94
CA GLU A 36 3.68 -18.71 -4.40
C GLU A 36 3.06 -17.40 -4.95
N PRO A 37 3.69 -16.75 -5.95
CA PRO A 37 3.11 -15.58 -6.59
C PRO A 37 1.77 -15.95 -7.24
N PRO A 38 0.75 -15.10 -7.18
CA PRO A 38 -0.55 -15.44 -7.72
C PRO A 38 -0.45 -15.70 -9.24
N PRO A 39 -1.32 -16.53 -9.81
CA PRO A 39 -1.18 -17.07 -11.16
C PRO A 39 -1.36 -16.05 -12.30
N SER A 40 -1.51 -14.75 -11.99
CA SER A 40 -1.75 -13.70 -12.97
C SER A 40 -0.73 -12.56 -12.84
N PRO A 41 -0.11 -12.09 -13.93
CA PRO A 41 0.73 -10.89 -13.93
C PRO A 41 -0.04 -9.60 -13.60
N LEU A 42 -1.39 -9.64 -13.63
CA LEU A 42 -2.28 -8.57 -13.18
C LEU A 42 -2.68 -8.71 -11.69
N CYS A 43 -2.24 -9.79 -11.04
CA CYS A 43 -2.25 -10.00 -9.59
C CYS A 43 -0.86 -10.47 -9.12
N PRO A 44 0.19 -9.63 -9.17
CA PRO A 44 1.42 -9.86 -8.43
C PRO A 44 1.17 -10.13 -6.93
N PRO A 45 2.20 -10.53 -6.17
CA PRO A 45 2.09 -11.15 -4.84
C PRO A 45 1.63 -10.23 -3.70
N TRP A 46 0.82 -9.22 -4.01
CA TRP A 46 0.67 -8.02 -3.23
C TRP A 46 -0.06 -8.23 -1.92
N ALA A 47 0.63 -7.80 -0.89
CA ALA A 47 0.02 -7.22 0.28
C ALA A 47 0.35 -5.72 0.29
N PRO A 48 -0.60 -4.83 0.65
CA PRO A 48 -1.95 -5.18 1.09
C PRO A 48 -2.92 -5.46 -0.07
N ALA A 49 -3.88 -6.36 0.16
CA ALA A 49 -4.98 -6.62 -0.77
C ALA A 49 -6.29 -6.86 -0.01
N LEU A 50 -7.38 -6.21 -0.43
CA LEU A 50 -8.71 -6.40 0.14
C LEU A 50 -9.60 -7.14 -0.85
N GLN A 51 -10.03 -8.34 -0.50
CA GLN A 51 -11.08 -9.06 -1.21
C GLN A 51 -12.46 -8.67 -0.67
N LEU A 52 -13.28 -8.13 -1.55
CA LEU A 52 -14.67 -7.75 -1.29
C LEU A 52 -15.58 -8.98 -1.26
N GLU A 53 -16.77 -8.81 -0.70
CA GLU A 53 -17.82 -9.85 -0.70
C GLU A 53 -18.25 -10.23 -2.12
N SER A 54 -18.15 -9.30 -3.07
CA SER A 54 -18.41 -9.54 -4.49
C SER A 54 -17.34 -10.39 -5.19
N GLY A 55 -16.23 -10.69 -4.51
CA GLY A 55 -15.07 -11.36 -5.11
C GLY A 55 -14.07 -10.43 -5.79
N ALA A 56 -14.41 -9.15 -5.99
CA ALA A 56 -13.48 -8.14 -6.50
C ALA A 56 -12.33 -7.89 -5.50
N VAL A 57 -11.16 -7.49 -6.02
CA VAL A 57 -9.96 -7.28 -5.21
C VAL A 57 -9.44 -5.85 -5.40
N LEU A 58 -9.21 -5.15 -4.30
CA LEU A 58 -8.50 -3.87 -4.26
C LEU A 58 -7.06 -4.12 -3.83
N PHE A 59 -6.10 -3.58 -4.58
CA PHE A 59 -4.65 -3.75 -4.33
C PHE A 59 -3.93 -2.44 -4.00
N SER A 60 -4.54 -1.28 -4.29
CA SER A 60 -3.99 0.01 -3.88
C SER A 60 -4.27 0.25 -2.39
N PRO A 61 -3.23 0.46 -1.55
CA PRO A 61 -3.42 0.78 -0.15
C PRO A 61 -4.32 2.01 0.08
N ASN A 62 -4.20 3.04 -0.77
CA ASN A 62 -5.01 4.27 -0.67
C ASN A 62 -6.47 3.99 -1.03
N ALA A 63 -6.71 3.21 -2.09
CA ALA A 63 -8.07 2.81 -2.47
C ALA A 63 -8.73 1.93 -1.38
N ILE A 64 -7.95 1.04 -0.74
CA ILE A 64 -8.44 0.23 0.39
C ILE A 64 -8.84 1.12 1.56
N CYS A 65 -8.00 2.10 1.94
CA CYS A 65 -8.34 3.04 3.01
C CYS A 65 -9.61 3.83 2.69
N GLN A 66 -9.68 4.44 1.50
CA GLN A 66 -10.86 5.19 1.06
C GLN A 66 -12.12 4.33 1.08
N TYR A 67 -12.03 3.08 0.61
CA TYR A 67 -13.15 2.15 0.61
C TYR A 67 -13.75 1.92 2.00
N PHE A 68 -12.92 1.80 3.04
CA PHE A 68 -13.41 1.62 4.41
C PHE A 68 -14.18 2.85 4.91
N PHE A 69 -13.66 4.05 4.66
CA PHE A 69 -14.34 5.30 5.04
C PHE A 69 -15.63 5.53 4.23
N LEU A 70 -15.61 5.23 2.93
CA LEU A 70 -16.80 5.24 2.07
C LEU A 70 -17.89 4.29 2.58
N ARG A 71 -17.52 3.06 2.98
CA ARG A 71 -18.46 2.09 3.58
C ARG A 71 -19.06 2.58 4.89
N ARG A 72 -18.33 3.42 5.65
CA ARG A 72 -18.82 4.06 6.87
C ARG A 72 -19.73 5.27 6.58
N GLY A 73 -19.81 5.72 5.33
CA GLY A 73 -20.62 6.87 4.89
C GLY A 73 -19.85 8.18 4.79
N GLU A 74 -18.52 8.16 4.96
CA GLU A 74 -17.68 9.33 4.76
C GLU A 74 -17.38 9.51 3.27
N GLN A 75 -17.51 10.75 2.77
CA GLN A 75 -17.19 11.07 1.39
C GLN A 75 -15.78 11.68 1.30
N PRO A 76 -14.96 11.27 0.30
CA PRO A 76 -13.71 11.94 0.01
C PRO A 76 -13.95 13.43 -0.26
N THR A 77 -13.14 14.27 0.36
CA THR A 77 -13.06 15.70 0.03
C THR A 77 -11.89 15.95 -0.90
N ASP A 78 -11.90 17.07 -1.62
CA ASP A 78 -10.78 17.48 -2.48
C ASP A 78 -9.45 17.50 -1.72
N LEU A 79 -9.49 17.94 -0.46
CA LEU A 79 -8.32 17.93 0.41
C LEU A 79 -7.82 16.51 0.68
N THR A 80 -8.71 15.56 0.98
CA THR A 80 -8.29 14.15 1.17
C THR A 80 -7.72 13.55 -0.11
N THR A 81 -8.29 13.86 -1.27
CA THR A 81 -7.78 13.39 -2.57
C THR A 81 -6.39 13.95 -2.82
N GLN A 82 -6.20 15.27 -2.62
CA GLN A 82 -4.91 15.93 -2.78
C GLN A 82 -3.82 15.31 -1.89
N TRP A 83 -4.12 15.05 -0.60
CA TRP A 83 -3.15 14.44 0.31
C TRP A 83 -2.80 13.00 -0.09
N LEU A 84 -3.76 12.22 -0.59
CA LEU A 84 -3.51 10.84 -1.04
C LEU A 84 -2.75 10.78 -2.36
N GLU A 85 -3.00 11.72 -3.28
CA GLU A 85 -2.21 11.88 -4.50
C GLU A 85 -0.77 12.26 -4.16
N TRP A 86 -0.58 13.28 -3.32
CA TRP A 86 0.75 13.70 -2.87
C TRP A 86 1.51 12.59 -2.14
N GLU A 87 0.84 11.80 -1.28
CA GLU A 87 1.48 10.65 -0.63
C GLU A 87 1.97 9.62 -1.65
N ALA A 88 1.17 9.34 -2.68
CA ALA A 88 1.49 8.35 -3.70
C ALA A 88 2.62 8.80 -4.64
N THR A 89 2.65 10.08 -5.03
CA THR A 89 3.59 10.58 -6.03
C THR A 89 4.87 11.16 -5.44
N GLU A 90 4.81 11.79 -4.27
CA GLU A 90 5.95 12.46 -3.66
C GLU A 90 6.53 11.67 -2.48
N LEU A 91 5.69 11.32 -1.50
CA LEU A 91 6.19 10.73 -0.25
C LEU A 91 6.68 9.29 -0.45
N GLN A 92 5.84 8.44 -1.05
CA GLN A 92 6.18 7.05 -1.34
C GLN A 92 7.43 7.00 -2.21
N VAL A 93 7.43 7.67 -3.36
CA VAL A 93 8.54 7.65 -4.32
C VAL A 93 9.86 8.05 -3.66
N ARG A 94 9.87 9.11 -2.85
CA ARG A 94 11.08 9.53 -2.12
C ARG A 94 11.53 8.47 -1.11
N SER A 95 10.61 7.83 -0.39
CA SER A 95 10.95 6.74 0.53
C SER A 95 11.57 5.52 -0.17
N TRP A 96 11.23 5.25 -1.43
CA TRP A 96 11.84 4.19 -2.25
C TRP A 96 13.16 4.61 -2.93
N VAL A 97 13.39 5.92 -3.10
CA VAL A 97 14.61 6.48 -3.70
C VAL A 97 15.77 6.60 -2.71
N VAL A 98 15.50 6.83 -1.41
CA VAL A 98 16.56 6.88 -0.37
C VAL A 98 17.37 5.56 -0.28
N PRO A 99 16.76 4.36 -0.35
CA PRO A 99 17.50 3.09 -0.42
C PRO A 99 18.38 2.98 -1.67
N LEU A 100 17.97 3.54 -2.82
CA LEU A 100 18.75 3.47 -4.06
C LEU A 100 20.00 4.38 -4.01
N PHE A 101 19.92 5.54 -3.35
CA PHE A 101 21.08 6.43 -3.15
C PHE A 101 22.06 5.92 -2.07
N LEU A 102 21.62 5.08 -1.13
CA LEU A 102 22.50 4.47 -0.13
C LEU A 102 23.18 3.19 -0.63
N CYS A 103 22.69 2.59 -1.70
CA CYS A 103 23.25 1.38 -2.31
C CYS A 103 24.21 1.64 -3.48
N THR A 104 24.38 2.89 -3.93
CA THR A 104 25.48 3.25 -4.83
C THR A 104 26.68 3.70 -3.99
N PRO A 105 27.86 3.05 -4.10
CA PRO A 105 29.06 3.60 -3.50
C PRO A 105 29.36 4.91 -4.22
N TRP A 106 29.18 6.03 -3.52
CA TRP A 106 29.65 7.32 -3.99
C TRP A 106 31.17 7.25 -4.09
N HIS A 107 31.70 7.09 -5.30
CA HIS A 107 33.13 7.26 -5.58
C HIS A 107 33.39 8.73 -5.92
N PRO A 108 33.98 9.53 -5.02
CA PRO A 108 34.44 10.88 -5.35
C PRO A 108 35.74 10.73 -6.14
N GLY A 109 35.64 10.44 -7.44
CA GLY A 109 36.82 10.10 -8.24
C GLY A 109 36.83 10.53 -9.70
N GLU A 110 35.72 11.01 -10.28
CA GLU A 110 35.70 11.36 -11.71
C GLU A 110 35.16 12.77 -11.94
N LEU A 111 35.96 13.77 -11.52
CA LEU A 111 35.95 15.12 -12.07
C LEU A 111 37.40 15.61 -12.16
N GLN A 112 38.20 14.95 -12.99
CA GLN A 112 39.42 15.50 -13.56
C GLN A 112 39.75 14.75 -14.85
N GLY A 113 39.49 15.42 -15.98
CA GLY A 113 39.70 14.94 -17.34
C GLY A 113 39.06 15.90 -18.32
#